data_AF-A0AA41JDF1-F1
#
_entry.id   AF-A0AA41JDF1-F1
#
_cell.length_a   1.000
_cell.length_b   1.000
_cell.length_c   1.000
_cell.angle_alpha   90.00
_cell.angle_beta   90.00
_cell.angle_gamma   90.00
#
_symmetry.space_group_name_H-M   'P 1'
#
loop_
_entity.id
_entity.type
_entity.pdbx_description
1 polymer ?
#
loop_
_entity_poly.entity_id
_entity_poly.type
_entity_poly.pdbx_seq_one_letter_code
_entity_poly.pdbx_strand_id
1 'polypeptide(L)'
;MLRSIVKVSWKKGDSGYEADLLVAEPNGFERITLVPGRSFSLEIVNERRCTGYAPEPGERAVCPEFRKIKSGSQCSECRGKDIYSGYVRGDKDTNLDGSFSVYMAQISDMVKVGVTRDGKIPERWVEQGADFGVRVRRGLDSDEALKVESSISSDGLTERIRKEAKLPTKDEPGLLRKEMKQRDFGGEVQDVQSLTRYTSMSASGFQRSGLFEGSLESVRGQIISNGRLAMPLTSGKVIKKPEQKGLNSF
;
A
#
# COMPACT_ATOMS: atom_id res chain seq x y z
N MET A 1 -8.56 -6.30 -22.82
CA MET A 1 -7.09 -6.11 -22.65
C MET A 1 -6.72 -6.46 -21.21
N LEU A 2 -5.69 -7.27 -20.99
CA LEU A 2 -5.26 -7.72 -19.65
C LEU A 2 -4.35 -6.67 -19.02
N ARG A 3 -4.63 -6.29 -17.77
CA ARG A 3 -3.81 -5.35 -17.00
C ARG A 3 -3.39 -6.01 -15.70
N SER A 4 -2.20 -5.72 -15.18
CA SER A 4 -1.78 -6.20 -13.86
C SER A 4 -1.60 -5.04 -12.89
N ILE A 5 -2.08 -5.21 -11.67
CA ILE A 5 -1.98 -4.17 -10.64
C ILE A 5 -0.51 -3.97 -10.30
N VAL A 6 -0.03 -2.75 -10.35
CA VAL A 6 1.33 -2.42 -9.91
C VAL A 6 1.31 -2.00 -8.45
N LYS A 7 0.63 -0.90 -8.15
CA LYS A 7 0.46 -0.32 -6.81
C LYS A 7 -0.69 0.68 -6.81
N VAL A 8 -1.16 1.01 -5.61
CA VAL A 8 -1.85 2.28 -5.37
C VAL A 8 -0.78 3.29 -4.98
N SER A 9 -0.66 4.38 -5.73
CA SER A 9 0.23 5.50 -5.42
C SER A 9 -0.57 6.66 -4.86
N TRP A 10 0.01 7.35 -3.90
CA TRP A 10 -0.60 8.48 -3.23
C TRP A 10 0.17 9.76 -3.55
N LYS A 11 -0.56 10.85 -3.80
CA LYS A 11 0.02 12.17 -4.03
C LYS A 11 -0.72 13.20 -3.19
N LYS A 12 -0.01 14.19 -2.67
CA LYS A 12 -0.64 15.30 -1.95
C LYS A 12 -1.31 16.22 -2.98
N GLY A 13 -2.62 16.42 -2.86
CA GLY A 13 -3.37 17.43 -3.60
C GLY A 13 -3.91 18.51 -2.66
N ASP A 14 -4.76 19.39 -3.20
CA ASP A 14 -5.31 20.54 -2.47
C ASP A 14 -6.26 20.11 -1.34
N SER A 15 -7.02 19.03 -1.55
CA SER A 15 -7.99 18.48 -0.59
C SER A 15 -7.43 17.29 0.21
N GLY A 16 -6.10 17.19 0.34
CA GLY A 16 -5.42 16.06 0.98
C GLY A 16 -4.85 15.04 -0.01
N TYR A 17 -4.45 13.87 0.50
CA TYR A 17 -3.86 12.81 -0.31
C TYR A 17 -4.90 12.16 -1.23
N GLU A 18 -4.50 12.00 -2.49
CA GLU A 18 -5.27 11.38 -3.56
C GLU A 18 -4.59 10.10 -4.02
N ALA A 19 -5.40 9.08 -4.32
CA ALA A 19 -4.92 7.78 -4.77
C ALA A 19 -5.08 7.60 -6.29
N ASP A 20 -4.04 7.08 -6.92
CA ASP A 20 -4.07 6.55 -8.27
C ASP A 20 -3.73 5.05 -8.24
N LEU A 21 -4.47 4.26 -9.01
CA LEU A 21 -4.11 2.89 -9.32
C LEU A 21 -3.18 2.88 -10.54
N LEU A 22 -1.94 2.44 -10.34
CA LEU A 22 -1.00 2.16 -11.41
C LEU A 22 -1.18 0.70 -11.86
N VAL A 23 -1.37 0.47 -13.15
CA VAL A 23 -1.43 -0.86 -13.75
C VAL A 23 -0.38 -1.01 -14.85
N ALA A 24 0.12 -2.23 -15.02
CA ALA A 24 1.03 -2.57 -16.11
C ALA A 24 0.23 -3.23 -17.23
N GLU A 25 0.58 -2.84 -18.44
CA GLU A 25 0.13 -3.41 -19.71
C GLU A 25 1.35 -3.99 -20.44
N PRO A 26 1.18 -4.79 -21.51
CA PRO A 26 2.30 -5.38 -22.23
C PRO A 26 3.37 -4.36 -22.66
N ASN A 27 2.94 -3.16 -23.08
CA ASN A 27 3.81 -2.16 -23.68
C ASN A 27 3.89 -0.86 -22.87
N GLY A 28 3.40 -0.84 -21.62
CA GLY A 28 3.34 0.41 -20.87
C GLY A 28 2.76 0.30 -19.47
N PHE A 29 2.50 1.47 -18.90
CA PHE A 29 1.76 1.62 -17.66
C PHE A 29 0.58 2.56 -17.89
N GLU A 30 -0.54 2.26 -17.27
CA GLU A 30 -1.72 3.12 -17.23
C GLU A 30 -1.95 3.57 -15.78
N ARG A 31 -2.33 4.84 -15.61
CA ARG A 31 -2.69 5.42 -14.31
C ARG A 31 -4.18 5.71 -14.29
N ILE A 32 -4.87 5.15 -13.30
CA ILE A 32 -6.31 5.30 -13.11
C ILE A 32 -6.54 6.05 -11.79
N THR A 33 -6.99 7.30 -11.87
CA THR A 33 -7.32 8.07 -10.65
C THR A 33 -8.55 7.51 -9.96
N LEU A 34 -8.40 7.23 -8.66
CA LEU A 34 -9.45 6.68 -7.79
C LEU A 34 -10.22 7.83 -7.17
N VAL A 35 -11.28 8.28 -7.84
CA VAL A 35 -12.12 9.42 -7.40
C VAL A 35 -13.38 8.89 -6.70
N PRO A 36 -13.69 9.32 -5.47
CA PRO A 36 -14.97 9.01 -4.84
C PRO A 36 -16.17 9.39 -5.73
N GLY A 37 -17.23 8.59 -5.73
CA GLY A 37 -18.41 8.74 -6.58
C GLY A 37 -18.23 8.27 -8.03
N ARG A 38 -16.99 8.07 -8.51
CA ARG A 38 -16.74 7.55 -9.86
C ARG A 38 -17.21 6.09 -9.95
N SER A 39 -17.96 5.77 -11.00
CA SER A 39 -18.34 4.39 -11.29
C SER A 39 -17.12 3.57 -11.72
N PHE A 40 -16.96 2.40 -11.10
CA PHE A 40 -15.96 1.39 -11.43
C PHE A 40 -16.67 0.07 -11.74
N SER A 41 -16.18 -0.61 -12.78
CA SER A 41 -16.56 -1.97 -13.10
C SER A 41 -15.29 -2.70 -13.53
N LEU A 42 -14.72 -3.45 -12.60
CA LEU A 42 -13.46 -4.19 -12.80
C LEU A 42 -13.56 -5.58 -12.17
N GLU A 43 -12.93 -6.55 -12.79
CA GLU A 43 -12.84 -7.91 -12.23
C GLU A 43 -11.38 -8.22 -11.88
N ILE A 44 -11.11 -8.48 -10.59
CA ILE A 44 -9.78 -8.98 -10.17
C ILE A 44 -9.79 -10.50 -10.25
N VAL A 45 -8.91 -11.06 -11.06
CA VAL A 45 -8.80 -12.52 -11.23
C VAL A 45 -7.59 -13.08 -10.48
N ASN A 46 -7.57 -14.41 -10.26
CA ASN A 46 -6.48 -15.06 -9.54
C ASN A 46 -5.17 -15.18 -10.33
N GLU A 47 -5.19 -14.92 -11.64
CA GLU A 47 -3.97 -14.81 -12.44
C GLU A 47 -3.07 -13.67 -11.94
N ARG A 48 -1.75 -13.88 -12.05
CA ARG A 48 -0.76 -12.86 -11.77
C ARG A 48 0.17 -12.67 -12.96
N ARG A 49 0.58 -11.42 -13.21
CA ARG A 49 1.58 -11.06 -14.21
C ARG A 49 2.63 -10.13 -13.64
N CYS A 50 3.82 -10.18 -14.22
CA CYS A 50 4.94 -9.33 -13.86
C CYS A 50 4.58 -7.85 -14.02
N THR A 51 4.98 -7.02 -13.05
CA THR A 51 4.67 -5.58 -12.99
C THR A 51 5.87 -4.71 -13.37
N GLY A 52 6.84 -5.28 -14.09
CA GLY A 52 8.10 -4.61 -14.45
C GLY A 52 9.16 -4.60 -13.35
N TYR A 53 10.12 -3.68 -13.45
CA TYR A 53 11.24 -3.50 -12.51
C TYR A 53 11.64 -2.02 -12.42
N ALA A 54 12.37 -1.65 -11.38
CA ALA A 54 13.02 -0.35 -11.26
C ALA A 54 14.47 -0.44 -11.75
N PRO A 55 14.81 0.13 -12.92
CA PRO A 55 16.21 0.19 -13.38
C PRO A 55 17.02 1.22 -12.60
N GLU A 56 16.38 2.27 -12.10
CA GLU A 56 16.98 3.39 -11.36
C GLU A 56 16.00 3.93 -10.30
N PRO A 57 16.48 4.70 -9.30
CA PRO A 57 15.63 5.25 -8.27
C PRO A 57 14.52 6.14 -8.83
N GLY A 58 13.26 5.78 -8.57
CA GLY A 58 12.10 6.53 -9.05
C GLY A 58 11.64 6.15 -10.46
N GLU A 59 12.43 5.37 -11.20
CA GLU A 59 12.06 4.88 -12.52
C GLU A 59 11.28 3.57 -12.49
N ARG A 60 10.62 3.26 -13.61
CA ARG A 60 9.98 1.97 -13.81
C ARG A 60 10.01 1.54 -15.27
N ALA A 61 10.57 0.37 -15.50
CA ALA A 61 10.59 -0.30 -16.79
C ALA A 61 9.53 -1.41 -16.85
N VAL A 62 8.88 -1.56 -17.99
CA VAL A 62 7.89 -2.62 -18.24
C VAL A 62 8.57 -3.99 -18.27
N CYS A 63 7.79 -5.05 -17.98
CA CYS A 63 8.27 -6.41 -18.22
C CYS A 63 8.16 -6.71 -19.72
N PRO A 64 9.27 -6.99 -20.44
CA PRO A 64 9.21 -7.20 -21.89
C PRO A 64 8.24 -8.31 -22.30
N GLU A 65 8.14 -9.35 -21.47
CA GLU A 65 7.33 -10.55 -21.74
C GLU A 65 5.93 -10.49 -21.10
N PHE A 66 5.62 -9.46 -20.31
CA PHE A 66 4.43 -9.39 -19.46
C PHE A 66 4.07 -10.74 -18.79
N ARG A 67 5.11 -11.41 -18.27
CA ARG A 67 5.11 -12.85 -17.99
C ARG A 67 4.09 -13.20 -16.91
N LYS A 68 3.36 -14.31 -17.10
CA LYS A 68 2.54 -14.92 -16.05
C LYS A 68 3.42 -15.46 -14.92
N ILE A 69 3.05 -15.17 -13.69
CA ILE A 69 3.81 -15.56 -12.48
C ILE A 69 2.93 -16.32 -11.50
N LYS A 70 3.54 -17.22 -10.71
CA LYS A 70 2.82 -18.02 -9.70
C LYS A 70 2.54 -17.21 -8.42
N SER A 71 3.47 -16.35 -8.02
CA SER A 71 3.42 -15.57 -6.78
C SER A 71 4.23 -14.27 -6.92
N GLY A 72 4.12 -13.36 -5.95
CA GLY A 72 4.84 -12.08 -5.97
C GLY A 72 4.41 -11.15 -7.11
N SER A 73 5.17 -10.10 -7.36
CA SER A 73 4.85 -9.06 -8.36
C SER A 73 5.77 -9.08 -9.59
N GLN A 74 6.85 -9.85 -9.55
CA GLN A 74 7.90 -9.83 -10.58
C GLN A 74 8.28 -11.25 -11.01
N CYS A 75 8.61 -11.42 -12.29
CA CYS A 75 9.30 -12.61 -12.78
C CYS A 75 10.77 -12.60 -12.34
N SER A 76 11.45 -13.74 -12.46
CA SER A 76 12.87 -13.89 -12.09
C SER A 76 13.78 -12.88 -12.78
N GLU A 77 13.53 -12.61 -14.06
CA GLU A 77 14.34 -11.70 -14.88
C GLU A 77 14.19 -10.24 -14.44
N CYS A 78 12.95 -9.74 -14.34
CA CYS A 78 12.68 -8.39 -13.85
C CYS A 78 13.21 -8.21 -12.42
N ARG A 79 13.09 -9.24 -11.56
CA ARG A 79 13.69 -9.20 -10.22
C ARG A 79 15.22 -9.08 -10.28
N GLY A 80 15.89 -9.77 -11.21
CA GLY A 80 17.35 -9.66 -11.37
C GLY A 80 17.83 -8.28 -11.81
N LYS A 81 16.97 -7.51 -12.50
CA LYS A 81 17.25 -6.15 -12.99
C LYS A 81 16.79 -5.04 -12.04
N ASP A 82 16.08 -5.39 -10.97
CA ASP A 82 15.50 -4.40 -10.05
C ASP A 82 16.54 -3.92 -9.03
N ILE A 83 16.81 -2.62 -9.00
CA ILE A 83 17.80 -2.03 -8.08
C ILE A 83 17.44 -2.26 -6.60
N TYR A 84 16.16 -2.49 -6.30
CA TYR A 84 15.69 -2.73 -4.94
C TYR A 84 15.81 -4.20 -4.51
N SER A 85 16.21 -5.11 -5.42
CA SER A 85 16.38 -6.52 -5.08
C SER A 85 17.50 -6.77 -4.07
N GLY A 86 18.57 -5.97 -4.09
CA GLY A 86 19.66 -6.04 -3.11
C GLY A 86 19.20 -5.63 -1.71
N TYR A 87 18.37 -4.58 -1.62
CA TYR A 87 17.75 -4.14 -0.36
C TYR A 87 16.90 -5.24 0.28
N VAL A 88 16.08 -5.93 -0.51
CA VAL A 88 15.24 -7.03 -0.02
C VAL A 88 16.07 -8.23 0.45
N ARG A 89 17.30 -8.38 -0.08
CA ARG A 89 18.24 -9.45 0.30
C ARG A 89 19.14 -9.09 1.49
N GLY A 90 19.12 -7.83 1.94
CA GLY A 90 19.95 -7.36 3.05
C GLY A 90 21.42 -7.16 2.68
N ASP A 91 21.71 -6.87 1.41
CA ASP A 91 23.08 -6.54 0.99
C ASP A 91 23.51 -5.22 1.67
N LYS A 92 24.60 -5.30 2.43
CA LYS A 92 25.12 -4.25 3.34
C LYS A 92 25.59 -2.96 2.64
N ASP A 93 25.67 -2.96 1.32
CA ASP A 93 26.19 -1.85 0.51
C ASP A 93 25.10 -0.82 0.14
N THR A 94 24.02 -0.78 0.91
CA THR A 94 22.84 0.01 0.63
C THR A 94 22.71 1.22 1.55
N ASN A 95 23.84 1.89 1.83
CA ASN A 95 23.82 3.21 2.47
C ASN A 95 23.03 4.16 1.59
N LEU A 96 21.77 4.35 1.95
CA LEU A 96 20.91 5.31 1.29
C LEU A 96 21.22 6.67 1.89
N ASP A 97 21.84 7.54 1.11
CA ASP A 97 22.02 8.93 1.50
C ASP A 97 20.65 9.57 1.82
N GLY A 98 20.58 10.20 2.99
CA GLY A 98 19.41 10.94 3.44
C GLY A 98 19.11 10.73 4.92
N SER A 99 18.11 11.48 5.40
CA SER A 99 17.65 11.39 6.78
C SER A 99 16.35 10.60 6.89
N PHE A 100 16.29 9.77 7.93
CA PHE A 100 15.23 8.81 8.19
C PHE A 100 14.54 9.06 9.54
N SER A 101 13.25 8.74 9.54
CA SER A 101 12.37 8.82 10.68
C SER A 101 11.80 7.45 10.97
N VAL A 102 11.73 7.13 12.26
CA VAL A 102 10.98 5.97 12.77
C VAL A 102 9.60 6.48 13.19
N TYR A 103 8.57 5.70 12.85
CA TYR A 103 7.20 6.01 13.18
C TYR A 103 6.46 4.81 13.75
N MET A 104 5.38 5.09 14.47
CA MET A 104 4.36 4.11 14.82
C MET A 104 3.06 4.47 14.12
N ALA A 105 2.30 3.46 13.71
CA ALA A 105 1.01 3.66 13.07
C ALA A 105 0.00 2.64 13.58
N GLN A 106 -1.17 3.12 14.01
CA GLN A 106 -2.32 2.29 14.31
C GLN A 106 -3.10 2.02 13.03
N ILE A 107 -3.39 0.75 12.78
CA ILE A 107 -4.16 0.25 11.66
C ILE A 107 -5.14 -0.77 12.23
N SER A 108 -6.41 -0.42 12.28
CA SER A 108 -7.47 -1.18 12.96
C SER A 108 -7.03 -1.49 14.41
N ASP A 109 -7.15 -2.75 14.81
CA ASP A 109 -6.78 -3.28 16.13
C ASP A 109 -5.28 -3.60 16.28
N MET A 110 -4.43 -2.98 15.47
CA MET A 110 -3.00 -3.25 15.47
C MET A 110 -2.18 -1.97 15.45
N VAL A 111 -0.99 -2.01 16.05
CA VAL A 111 0.04 -0.98 15.90
C VAL A 111 1.25 -1.61 15.23
N LYS A 112 1.85 -0.87 14.31
CA LYS A 112 3.11 -1.24 13.69
C LYS A 112 4.15 -0.15 13.83
N VAL A 113 5.41 -0.55 13.81
CA VAL A 113 6.55 0.34 13.64
C VAL A 113 6.98 0.35 12.16
N GLY A 114 7.60 1.44 11.73
CA GLY A 114 8.14 1.55 10.39
C GLY A 114 9.24 2.61 10.28
N VAL A 115 10.08 2.46 9.26
CA VAL A 115 11.04 3.48 8.82
C VAL A 115 10.61 4.11 7.49
N THR A 116 10.86 5.41 7.34
CA THR A 116 10.79 6.10 6.06
C THR A 116 11.68 7.34 6.06
N ARG A 117 11.86 7.97 4.90
CA ARG A 117 12.59 9.25 4.80
C ARG A 117 11.84 10.34 5.56
N ASP A 118 12.55 11.28 6.18
CA ASP A 118 11.97 12.30 7.07
C ASP A 118 10.79 13.07 6.45
N GLY A 119 10.89 13.43 5.16
CA GLY A 119 9.85 14.16 4.44
C GLY A 119 8.67 13.31 3.94
N LYS A 120 8.69 11.99 4.15
CA LYS A 120 7.71 11.03 3.58
C LYS A 120 6.77 10.40 4.61
N ILE A 121 6.88 10.80 5.88
CA ILE A 121 6.10 10.22 6.98
C ILE A 121 4.58 10.24 6.73
N PRO A 122 3.93 11.39 6.40
CA PRO A 122 2.48 11.39 6.20
C PRO A 122 2.05 10.55 5.00
N GLU A 123 2.78 10.63 3.88
CA GLU A 123 2.54 9.80 2.70
C GLU A 123 2.63 8.31 3.04
N ARG A 124 3.62 7.92 3.86
CA ARG A 124 3.85 6.54 4.26
C ARG A 124 2.72 5.99 5.13
N TRP A 125 2.17 6.79 6.04
CA TRP A 125 1.00 6.40 6.85
C TRP A 125 -0.22 6.15 5.96
N VAL A 126 -0.48 7.06 5.02
CA VAL A 126 -1.58 6.95 4.07
C VAL A 126 -1.43 5.72 3.18
N GLU A 127 -0.24 5.50 2.59
CA GLU A 127 0.07 4.32 1.77
C GLU A 127 -0.22 3.00 2.50
N GLN A 128 0.01 2.98 3.82
CA GLN A 128 -0.19 1.80 4.64
C GLN A 128 -1.63 1.67 5.17
N GLY A 129 -2.48 2.67 4.98
CA GLY A 129 -3.86 2.66 5.45
C GLY A 129 -3.97 2.78 6.97
N ALA A 130 -3.11 3.59 7.59
CA ALA A 130 -3.19 3.93 9.00
C ALA A 130 -4.45 4.73 9.34
N ASP A 131 -4.99 4.49 10.53
CA ASP A 131 -6.00 5.35 11.16
C ASP A 131 -5.30 6.53 11.85
N PHE A 132 -4.24 6.22 12.60
CA PHE A 132 -3.44 7.20 13.32
C PHE A 132 -1.95 6.93 13.16
N GLY A 133 -1.15 7.98 13.18
CA GLY A 133 0.31 7.91 13.04
C GLY A 133 1.01 8.82 14.04
N VAL A 134 2.21 8.43 14.46
CA VAL A 134 3.09 9.26 15.26
C VAL A 134 4.53 9.04 14.82
N ARG A 135 5.29 10.14 14.70
CA ARG A 135 6.73 10.08 14.46
C ARG A 135 7.42 10.00 15.82
N VAL A 136 8.22 8.95 16.04
CA VAL A 136 8.89 8.70 17.33
C VAL A 136 10.33 9.20 17.36
N ARG A 137 11.01 9.17 16.21
CA ARG A 137 12.40 9.66 16.01
C ARG A 137 12.53 10.26 14.61
N ARG A 138 13.47 11.18 14.44
CA ARG A 138 13.81 11.89 13.18
C ARG A 138 15.32 12.08 13.08
N GLY A 139 15.83 12.44 11.91
CA GLY A 139 17.22 12.85 11.81
C GLY A 139 18.22 11.70 11.81
N LEU A 140 17.76 10.45 11.68
CA LEU A 140 18.62 9.26 11.74
C LEU A 140 19.24 8.98 10.38
N ASP A 141 20.41 8.34 10.37
CA ASP A 141 20.86 7.65 9.16
C ASP A 141 20.08 6.34 8.92
N SER A 142 20.35 5.65 7.81
CA SER A 142 19.64 4.42 7.45
C SER A 142 19.86 3.28 8.45
N ASP A 143 21.07 3.11 8.94
CA ASP A 143 21.45 2.00 9.82
C ASP A 143 20.90 2.21 11.23
N GLU A 144 20.98 3.43 11.74
CA GLU A 144 20.38 3.85 13.00
C GLU A 144 18.86 3.66 12.97
N ALA A 145 18.19 4.10 11.90
CA ALA A 145 16.75 3.94 11.77
C ALA A 145 16.32 2.47 11.78
N LEU A 146 17.05 1.60 11.07
CA LEU A 146 16.78 0.16 11.03
C LEU A 146 17.03 -0.52 12.38
N LYS A 147 18.09 -0.13 13.11
CA LYS A 147 18.36 -0.63 14.47
C LYS A 147 17.24 -0.24 15.43
N VAL A 148 16.76 0.99 15.38
CA VAL A 148 15.65 1.45 16.23
C VAL A 148 14.35 0.73 15.88
N GLU A 149 14.01 0.57 14.59
CA GLU A 149 12.84 -0.21 14.16
C GLU A 149 12.92 -1.66 14.64
N SER A 150 14.07 -2.32 14.45
CA SER A 150 14.29 -3.70 14.88
C SER A 150 14.15 -3.85 16.39
N SER A 151 14.71 -2.94 17.18
CA SER A 151 14.56 -2.94 18.64
C SER A 151 13.09 -2.85 19.06
N ILE A 152 12.33 -1.94 18.44
CA ILE A 152 10.89 -1.77 18.74
C ILE A 152 10.08 -2.99 18.30
N SER A 153 10.44 -3.62 17.18
CA SER A 153 9.74 -4.80 16.68
C SER A 153 10.00 -6.04 17.55
N SER A 154 11.24 -6.23 18.02
CA SER A 154 11.59 -7.31 18.95
C SER A 154 10.78 -7.29 20.24
N ASP A 155 10.31 -6.11 20.65
CA ASP A 155 9.44 -5.92 21.80
C ASP A 155 7.95 -6.19 21.50
N GLY A 156 7.61 -6.83 20.38
CA GLY A 156 6.28 -7.35 20.08
C GLY A 156 5.43 -6.53 19.11
N LEU A 157 5.94 -5.40 18.58
CA LEU A 157 5.25 -4.66 17.51
C LEU A 157 5.55 -5.26 16.14
N THR A 158 4.51 -5.42 15.33
CA THR A 158 4.66 -5.98 13.98
C THR A 158 5.19 -4.93 12.99
N GLU A 159 5.96 -5.36 12.00
CA GLU A 159 6.36 -4.51 10.87
C GLU A 159 5.32 -4.53 9.73
N ARG A 160 4.50 -5.59 9.66
CA ARG A 160 3.63 -5.89 8.49
C ARG A 160 2.21 -6.27 8.91
N ILE A 161 1.25 -5.57 8.33
CA ILE A 161 -0.17 -5.80 8.57
C ILE A 161 -0.83 -6.32 7.29
N ARG A 162 -1.49 -7.48 7.40
CA ARG A 162 -2.24 -8.08 6.29
C ARG A 162 -3.40 -7.16 5.90
N LYS A 163 -3.77 -7.15 4.61
CA LYS A 163 -4.77 -6.20 4.08
C LYS A 163 -6.14 -6.34 4.75
N GLU A 164 -6.52 -7.56 5.11
CA GLU A 164 -7.81 -7.88 5.73
C GLU A 164 -7.88 -7.31 7.15
N ALA A 165 -6.75 -7.34 7.87
CA ALA A 165 -6.62 -6.82 9.22
C ALA A 165 -6.59 -5.28 9.26
N LYS A 166 -6.62 -4.61 8.10
CA LYS A 166 -6.71 -3.15 8.02
C LYS A 166 -8.15 -2.66 8.08
N LEU A 167 -9.11 -3.51 8.43
CA LEU A 167 -10.51 -3.13 8.62
C LEU A 167 -10.98 -3.71 9.96
N PRO A 168 -11.92 -3.04 10.66
CA PRO A 168 -12.50 -1.74 10.32
C PRO A 168 -11.55 -0.55 10.59
N THR A 169 -12.00 0.67 10.28
CA THR A 169 -11.37 1.92 10.70
C THR A 169 -11.63 2.17 12.18
N LYS A 170 -10.72 2.87 12.86
CA LYS A 170 -10.89 3.28 14.26
C LYS A 170 -10.98 4.79 14.32
N ASP A 171 -11.88 5.28 15.18
CA ASP A 171 -12.10 6.72 15.38
C ASP A 171 -11.21 7.29 16.50
N GLU A 172 -10.50 6.43 17.24
CA GLU A 172 -9.64 6.85 18.35
C GLU A 172 -8.25 6.19 18.32
N PRO A 173 -7.17 6.91 18.71
CA PRO A 173 -5.81 6.40 18.75
C PRO A 173 -5.49 5.62 20.04
N GLY A 174 -6.48 4.95 20.65
CA GLY A 174 -6.35 4.34 21.98
C GLY A 174 -5.21 3.34 22.08
N LEU A 175 -5.08 2.46 21.08
CA LEU A 175 -4.00 1.46 21.04
C LEU A 175 -2.64 2.12 20.79
N LEU A 176 -2.57 3.10 19.89
CA LEU A 176 -1.34 3.85 19.62
C LEU A 176 -0.82 4.55 20.88
N ARG A 177 -1.70 5.27 21.59
CA ARG A 177 -1.35 5.99 22.83
C ARG A 177 -0.90 5.03 23.92
N LYS A 178 -1.53 3.86 24.03
CA LYS A 178 -1.11 2.81 24.97
C LYS A 178 0.31 2.34 24.68
N GLU A 179 0.60 2.00 23.42
CA GLU A 179 1.94 1.55 23.01
C GLU A 179 3.00 2.64 23.18
N MET A 180 2.68 3.88 22.85
CA MET A 180 3.56 5.03 23.11
C MET A 180 3.90 5.16 24.60
N LYS A 181 2.90 5.07 25.48
CA LYS A 181 3.09 5.17 26.92
C LYS A 181 3.93 4.01 27.48
N GLN A 182 3.67 2.78 27.03
CA GLN A 182 4.41 1.60 27.49
C GLN A 182 5.90 1.65 27.13
N ARG A 183 6.24 2.36 26.04
CA ARG A 183 7.60 2.44 25.48
C ARG A 183 8.29 3.78 25.74
N ASP A 184 7.65 4.65 26.52
CA ASP A 184 8.12 6.01 26.81
C ASP A 184 8.43 6.83 25.55
N PHE A 185 7.59 6.69 24.52
CA PHE A 185 7.70 7.47 23.30
C PHE A 185 6.79 8.70 23.35
N GLY A 186 7.39 9.88 23.19
CA GLY A 186 6.69 11.12 22.90
C GLY A 186 6.43 11.32 21.42
N GLY A 187 5.50 12.23 21.09
CA GLY A 187 5.20 12.63 19.72
C GLY A 187 3.75 13.09 19.57
N GLU A 188 3.50 13.88 18.54
CA GLU A 188 2.15 14.29 18.18
C GLU A 188 1.46 13.18 17.39
N VAL A 189 0.34 12.69 17.93
CA VAL A 189 -0.52 11.73 17.23
C VAL A 189 -1.33 12.47 16.18
N GLN A 190 -1.21 12.05 14.93
CA GLN A 190 -1.97 12.57 13.80
C GLN A 190 -3.08 11.61 13.41
N ASP A 191 -4.26 12.16 13.15
CA ASP A 191 -5.35 11.47 12.45
C ASP A 191 -4.99 11.38 10.97
N VAL A 192 -4.71 10.16 10.50
CA VAL A 192 -4.29 9.92 9.12
C VAL A 192 -5.48 9.97 8.16
N GLN A 193 -6.71 9.67 8.63
CA GLN A 193 -7.91 9.77 7.80
C GLN A 193 -8.14 11.22 7.37
N SER A 194 -7.91 12.17 8.29
CA SER A 194 -7.99 13.62 8.01
C SER A 194 -7.00 14.12 6.95
N LEU A 195 -5.95 13.35 6.65
CA LEU A 195 -4.95 13.70 5.64
C LEU A 195 -5.40 13.35 4.22
N THR A 196 -6.47 12.58 4.06
CA THR A 196 -6.92 12.09 2.75
C THR A 196 -8.27 12.68 2.38
N ARG A 197 -8.58 12.71 1.08
CA ARG A 197 -9.92 13.10 0.60
C ARG A 197 -10.97 11.99 0.70
N TYR A 198 -10.61 10.82 1.23
CA TYR A 198 -11.47 9.64 1.28
C TYR A 198 -12.16 9.56 2.63
N THR A 199 -13.42 9.13 2.63
CA THR A 199 -14.14 8.84 3.86
C THR A 199 -13.60 7.58 4.53
N SER A 200 -13.83 7.46 5.83
CA SER A 200 -13.54 6.24 6.59
C SER A 200 -14.17 5.03 5.91
N MET A 201 -13.35 4.01 5.65
CA MET A 201 -13.83 2.83 4.94
C MET A 201 -14.79 2.03 5.81
N SER A 202 -16.03 1.91 5.34
CA SER A 202 -17.01 0.95 5.80
C SER A 202 -17.22 -0.11 4.71
N ALA A 203 -17.13 -1.40 5.07
CA ALA A 203 -17.38 -2.48 4.15
C ALA A 203 -17.93 -3.69 4.92
N SER A 204 -19.03 -4.26 4.44
CA SER A 204 -19.63 -5.46 5.03
C SER A 204 -18.96 -6.75 4.57
N GLY A 205 -18.22 -6.72 3.45
CA GLY A 205 -17.46 -7.86 2.94
C GLY A 205 -16.05 -7.50 2.48
N PHE A 206 -15.15 -8.49 2.47
CA PHE A 206 -13.81 -8.38 1.92
C PHE A 206 -13.56 -9.51 0.91
N GLN A 207 -13.19 -9.18 -0.32
CA GLN A 207 -12.87 -10.18 -1.34
C GLN A 207 -11.54 -9.87 -2.02
N ARG A 208 -10.73 -10.91 -2.27
CA ARG A 208 -9.42 -10.78 -2.94
C ARG A 208 -9.50 -10.84 -4.47
N SER A 209 -10.62 -11.32 -5.00
CA SER A 209 -10.88 -11.55 -6.41
C SER A 209 -12.39 -11.52 -6.66
N GLY A 210 -12.79 -11.30 -7.91
CA GLY A 210 -14.19 -11.17 -8.32
C GLY A 210 -14.48 -9.78 -8.87
N LEU A 211 -15.77 -9.54 -9.10
CA LEU A 211 -16.30 -8.29 -9.62
C LEU A 211 -16.34 -7.21 -8.53
N PHE A 212 -15.72 -6.08 -8.81
CA PHE A 212 -15.95 -4.81 -8.13
C PHE A 212 -16.77 -3.93 -9.07
N GLU A 213 -18.03 -3.70 -8.70
CA GLU A 213 -18.99 -2.91 -9.48
C GLU A 213 -19.67 -1.87 -8.59
N GLY A 214 -19.87 -0.66 -9.13
CA GLY A 214 -20.55 0.44 -8.46
C GLY A 214 -19.66 1.67 -8.30
N SER A 215 -20.14 2.65 -7.53
CA SER A 215 -19.38 3.87 -7.27
C SER A 215 -18.30 3.62 -6.21
N LEU A 216 -17.08 4.08 -6.49
CA LEU A 216 -16.02 4.08 -5.50
C LEU A 216 -16.41 5.01 -4.35
N GLU A 217 -16.41 4.51 -3.12
CA GLU A 217 -16.71 5.30 -1.92
C GLU A 217 -15.43 5.74 -1.22
N SER A 218 -14.54 4.79 -0.94
CA SER A 218 -13.34 5.04 -0.15
C SER A 218 -12.12 4.28 -0.69
N VAL A 219 -10.94 4.80 -0.35
CA VAL A 219 -9.65 4.15 -0.59
C VAL A 219 -8.85 4.19 0.71
N ARG A 220 -8.36 3.04 1.15
CA ARG A 220 -7.54 2.90 2.36
C ARG A 220 -6.26 2.13 2.05
N GLY A 221 -5.13 2.83 1.99
CA GLY A 221 -3.83 2.29 1.59
C GLY A 221 -3.86 1.64 0.20
N GLN A 222 -4.13 0.34 0.14
CA GLN A 222 -4.23 -0.44 -1.11
C GLN A 222 -5.58 -1.13 -1.29
N ILE A 223 -6.61 -0.69 -0.56
CA ILE A 223 -7.95 -1.27 -0.56
C ILE A 223 -8.90 -0.23 -1.12
N ILE A 224 -9.79 -0.64 -2.02
CA ILE A 224 -10.90 0.18 -2.50
C ILE A 224 -12.20 -0.37 -1.93
N SER A 225 -13.20 0.50 -1.74
CA SER A 225 -14.54 0.06 -1.34
C SER A 225 -15.64 0.86 -2.03
N ASN A 226 -16.79 0.22 -2.21
CA ASN A 226 -18.06 0.81 -2.63
C ASN A 226 -19.13 0.77 -1.51
N GLY A 227 -18.69 0.72 -0.24
CA GLY A 227 -19.55 0.64 0.95
C GLY A 227 -20.03 -0.78 1.28
N ARG A 228 -20.24 -1.61 0.26
CA ARG A 228 -20.61 -3.02 0.45
C ARG A 228 -19.39 -3.94 0.50
N LEU A 229 -18.48 -3.75 -0.44
CA LEU A 229 -17.35 -4.64 -0.68
C LEU A 229 -16.03 -3.86 -0.55
N ALA A 230 -15.10 -4.39 0.22
CA ALA A 230 -13.70 -3.98 0.20
C ALA A 230 -12.88 -4.95 -0.66
N MET A 231 -12.05 -4.40 -1.54
CA MET A 231 -11.22 -5.19 -2.44
C MET A 231 -9.77 -4.69 -2.44
N PRO A 232 -8.79 -5.57 -2.14
CA PRO A 232 -7.39 -5.19 -2.14
C PRO A 232 -6.82 -5.16 -3.56
N LEU A 233 -6.25 -4.02 -3.94
CA LEU A 233 -5.49 -3.83 -5.16
C LEU A 233 -4.08 -4.40 -5.00
N THR A 234 -3.99 -5.73 -5.00
CA THR A 234 -2.75 -6.46 -4.74
C THR A 234 -1.86 -6.51 -5.97
N SER A 235 -0.64 -5.96 -5.84
CA SER A 235 0.38 -6.00 -6.89
C SER A 235 0.51 -7.37 -7.56
N GLY A 236 0.63 -7.40 -8.87
CA GLY A 236 0.70 -8.59 -9.72
C GLY A 236 -0.65 -9.19 -10.10
N LYS A 237 -1.75 -8.99 -9.33
CA LYS A 237 -3.08 -9.52 -9.70
C LYS A 237 -3.55 -8.88 -11.01
N VAL A 238 -4.22 -9.69 -11.84
CA VAL A 238 -4.76 -9.22 -13.12
C VAL A 238 -6.14 -8.60 -12.92
N ILE A 239 -6.38 -7.47 -13.59
CA ILE A 239 -7.68 -6.82 -13.75
C ILE A 239 -8.18 -7.08 -15.18
N LYS A 240 -9.47 -7.42 -15.29
CA LYS A 240 -10.20 -7.52 -16.56
C LYS A 240 -11.39 -6.56 -16.57
N LYS A 241 -11.84 -6.21 -17.78
CA LYS A 241 -13.20 -5.72 -17.96
C LYS A 241 -14.14 -6.89 -17.70
N PRO A 242 -15.20 -6.73 -16.90
CA PRO A 242 -16.18 -7.79 -16.68
C PRO A 242 -16.78 -8.21 -18.02
N GLU A 243 -16.79 -9.51 -18.28
CA GLU A 243 -17.48 -10.08 -19.44
C GLU A 243 -18.93 -10.38 -19.01
N GLN A 244 -19.88 -9.72 -19.67
CA GLN A 244 -21.29 -10.04 -19.47
C GLN A 244 -21.55 -11.41 -20.10
N LYS A 245 -21.60 -12.46 -19.29
CA LYS A 245 -22.10 -13.75 -19.77
C LYS A 245 -23.60 -13.60 -19.99
N GLY A 246 -24.02 -13.59 -21.26
CA GLY A 246 -25.44 -13.57 -21.61
C GLY A 246 -26.17 -14.75 -20.96
N LEU A 247 -27.44 -14.55 -20.62
CA LEU A 247 -28.31 -15.57 -19.99
C LEU A 247 -28.37 -16.92 -20.73
N ASN A 248 -27.89 -16.98 -21.98
CA ASN A 248 -27.87 -18.19 -22.81
C ASN A 248 -26.66 -19.12 -22.57
N SER A 249 -25.81 -18.86 -21.58
CA SER A 249 -24.62 -19.68 -21.29
C SER A 249 -24.72 -20.54 -20.02
N PHE A 250 -25.94 -20.83 -19.56
CA PHE A 250 -26.22 -21.78 -18.47
C PHE A 250 -27.07 -22.93 -18.98
#